data_AF-A0A6S7AWX0-F1
#
_entry.id   AF-A0A6S7AWX0-F1
#
_cell.length_a   1.000
_cell.length_b   1.000
_cell.length_c   1.000
_cell.angle_alpha   90.00
_cell.angle_beta   90.00
_cell.angle_gamma   90.00
#
_symmetry.space_group_name_H-M   'P 1'
#
loop_
_entity.id
_entity.type
_entity.pdbx_description
1 polymer ?
#
loop_
_entity_poly.entity_id
_entity_poly.type
_entity_poly.pdbx_seq_one_letter_code
_entity_poly.pdbx_strand_id
1 'polypeptide(L)'
;MTALPAAPLPDLDWTAITHSLDAHGNAIAPALLTPAQCSELAGGYSAADRYRSRIVMARHGFGRGEYKYFSYPLPPLLQHLRTALYPRLAPIANRWNRQMGIAVQYPDDHAAFLQRCHSAGQRRPTPLILQYGPGDYNCLHQDLYGEHVFPLQVAILLSRPGQDFTGGEFVMTETSSREQRAEVLPLQQGDALIFTVNQRPVPGTRGWRKTAMRHGVSTLRTGRRHTLGLIFHDAQ
;
A
#
# COMPACT_ATOMS: atom_id res chain seq x y z
N MET A 1 2.14 -21.12 -18.73
CA MET A 1 2.60 -21.09 -17.31
C MET A 1 1.36 -21.12 -16.44
N THR A 2 1.18 -22.21 -15.72
CA THR A 2 0.09 -22.39 -14.73
C THR A 2 0.32 -21.38 -13.61
N ALA A 3 -0.67 -20.53 -13.33
CA ALA A 3 -0.60 -19.60 -12.21
C ALA A 3 -0.40 -20.39 -10.92
N LEU A 4 0.58 -20.01 -10.09
CA LEU A 4 0.73 -20.62 -8.77
C LEU A 4 -0.59 -20.45 -8.00
N PRO A 5 -1.15 -21.51 -7.42
CA PRO A 5 -2.33 -21.38 -6.57
C PRO A 5 -2.01 -20.42 -5.42
N ALA A 6 -2.95 -19.55 -5.08
CA ALA A 6 -2.77 -18.66 -3.95
C ALA A 6 -2.72 -19.50 -2.67
N ALA A 7 -1.51 -19.66 -2.10
CA ALA A 7 -1.35 -20.22 -0.77
C ALA A 7 -2.10 -19.33 0.24
N PRO A 8 -2.65 -19.89 1.33
CA PRO A 8 -3.19 -19.08 2.41
C PRO A 8 -2.12 -18.11 2.91
N LEU A 9 -2.55 -16.93 3.36
CA LEU A 9 -1.65 -15.98 4.00
C LEU A 9 -0.88 -16.70 5.13
N PRO A 10 0.41 -16.39 5.34
CA PRO A 10 1.11 -16.84 6.53
C PRO A 10 0.35 -16.36 7.77
N ASP A 11 0.52 -17.06 8.89
CA ASP A 11 -0.08 -16.63 10.14
C ASP A 11 0.61 -15.33 10.57
N LEU A 12 -0.15 -14.24 10.55
CA LEU A 12 0.32 -12.91 10.90
C LEU A 12 -0.14 -12.58 12.32
N ASP A 13 0.77 -12.02 13.12
CA ASP A 13 0.42 -11.46 14.42
C ASP A 13 -0.40 -10.18 14.25
N TRP A 14 -1.71 -10.35 14.08
CA TRP A 14 -2.66 -9.25 13.93
C TRP A 14 -2.76 -8.36 15.16
N THR A 15 -2.40 -8.88 16.34
CA THR A 15 -2.35 -8.08 17.57
C THR A 15 -1.21 -7.08 17.47
N ALA A 16 0.00 -7.56 17.12
CA ALA A 16 1.17 -6.70 16.93
C ALA A 16 0.97 -5.71 15.77
N ILE A 17 0.41 -6.15 14.64
CA ILE A 17 0.10 -5.28 13.49
C ILE A 17 -0.87 -4.17 13.90
N THR A 18 -1.96 -4.52 14.59
CA THR A 18 -2.96 -3.53 15.03
C THR A 18 -2.35 -2.51 15.99
N HIS A 19 -1.56 -2.97 16.95
CA HIS A 19 -0.87 -2.10 17.90
C HIS A 19 0.13 -1.16 17.21
N SER A 20 0.91 -1.68 16.27
CA SER A 20 1.89 -0.90 15.51
C SER A 20 1.21 0.16 14.64
N LEU A 21 0.11 -0.20 13.96
CA LEU A 21 -0.72 0.76 13.22
C LEU A 21 -1.28 1.86 14.14
N ASP A 22 -1.80 1.51 15.32
CA ASP A 22 -2.34 2.50 16.26
C ASP A 22 -1.26 3.46 16.78
N ALA A 23 -0.05 2.95 17.04
CA ALA A 23 1.03 3.73 17.61
C ALA A 23 1.77 4.59 16.56
N HIS A 24 1.98 4.06 15.36
CA HIS A 24 2.90 4.62 14.36
C HIS A 24 2.25 4.91 13.00
N GLY A 25 1.00 4.47 12.78
CA GLY A 25 0.33 4.57 11.48
C GLY A 25 0.86 3.61 10.43
N ASN A 26 1.73 2.67 10.82
CA ASN A 26 2.33 1.68 9.94
C ASN A 26 2.65 0.39 10.69
N ALA A 27 2.76 -0.73 9.98
CA ALA A 27 3.18 -2.02 10.51
C ALA A 27 3.82 -2.86 9.40
N ILE A 28 4.89 -3.60 9.74
CA ILE A 28 5.56 -4.53 8.81
C ILE A 28 5.06 -5.95 9.11
N ALA A 29 4.49 -6.59 8.10
CA ALA A 29 4.21 -8.02 8.07
C ALA A 29 5.35 -8.72 7.32
N PRO A 30 6.27 -9.40 8.04
CA PRO A 30 7.47 -9.95 7.43
C PRO A 30 7.14 -11.14 6.52
N ALA A 31 7.88 -11.25 5.42
CA ALA A 31 7.82 -12.39 4.50
C ALA A 31 6.40 -12.79 4.06
N LEU A 32 5.52 -11.80 3.82
CA LEU A 32 4.16 -12.05 3.32
C LEU A 32 4.20 -12.79 1.97
N LEU A 33 5.19 -12.46 1.15
CA LEU A 33 5.49 -13.17 -0.10
C LEU A 33 6.82 -13.91 -0.02
N THR A 34 6.85 -15.11 -0.59
CA THR A 34 8.09 -15.86 -0.79
C THR A 34 8.96 -15.21 -1.87
N PRO A 35 10.29 -15.43 -1.86
CA PRO A 35 11.18 -14.95 -2.92
C PRO A 35 10.76 -15.39 -4.33
N ALA A 36 10.17 -16.58 -4.47
CA ALA A 36 9.66 -17.10 -5.74
C ALA A 36 8.47 -16.26 -6.25
N GLN A 37 7.50 -15.96 -5.38
CA GLN A 37 6.36 -15.09 -5.73
C GLN A 37 6.82 -13.66 -6.05
N CYS A 38 7.80 -13.13 -5.30
CA CYS A 38 8.41 -11.83 -5.59
C CYS A 38 9.04 -11.80 -6.98
N SER A 39 9.80 -12.84 -7.33
CA SER A 39 10.47 -12.96 -8.62
C SER A 39 9.47 -13.08 -9.78
N GLU A 40 8.39 -13.86 -9.61
CA GLU A 40 7.33 -13.99 -10.61
C GLU A 40 6.61 -12.65 -10.86
N LEU A 41 6.23 -11.95 -9.79
CA LEU A 41 5.55 -10.66 -9.90
C LEU A 41 6.44 -9.59 -10.55
N ALA A 42 7.71 -9.49 -10.13
CA ALA A 42 8.67 -8.56 -10.70
C ALA A 42 9.01 -8.89 -12.15
N GLY A 43 9.21 -10.18 -12.48
CA GLY A 43 9.50 -10.64 -13.84
C GLY A 43 8.38 -10.34 -14.83
N GLY A 44 7.14 -10.31 -14.36
CA GLY A 44 5.98 -9.95 -15.19
C GLY A 44 5.80 -8.45 -15.44
N TYR A 45 6.66 -7.57 -14.93
CA TYR A 45 6.58 -6.11 -15.11
C TYR A 45 6.54 -5.68 -16.59
N SER A 46 7.23 -6.40 -17.46
CA SER A 46 7.33 -6.08 -18.89
C SER A 46 6.13 -6.56 -19.73
N ALA A 47 5.24 -7.38 -19.18
CA ALA A 47 4.09 -7.92 -19.89
C ALA A 47 2.95 -6.88 -19.96
N ALA A 48 2.92 -6.08 -21.03
CA ALA A 48 2.01 -4.95 -21.20
C ALA A 48 0.53 -5.31 -21.01
N ASP A 49 0.10 -6.48 -21.49
CA ASP A 49 -1.30 -6.93 -21.46
C ASP A 49 -1.87 -7.13 -20.05
N ARG A 50 -1.00 -7.20 -19.02
CA ARG A 50 -1.42 -7.29 -17.61
C ARG A 50 -1.90 -5.96 -17.04
N TYR A 51 -1.63 -4.85 -17.72
CA TYR A 51 -1.77 -3.50 -17.19
C TYR A 51 -2.75 -2.69 -18.01
N ARG A 52 -3.64 -1.96 -17.34
CA ARG A 52 -4.58 -1.07 -18.01
C ARG A 52 -3.98 0.30 -18.29
N SER A 53 -2.93 0.68 -17.55
CA SER A 53 -2.28 1.97 -17.67
C SER A 53 -0.87 1.96 -17.10
N ARG A 54 -0.06 2.88 -17.62
CA ARG A 54 1.33 3.13 -17.26
C ARG A 54 1.48 4.62 -16.98
N ILE A 55 2.04 4.95 -15.83
CA ILE A 55 2.25 6.33 -15.39
C ILE A 55 3.74 6.59 -15.20
N VAL A 56 4.25 7.58 -15.93
CA VAL A 56 5.62 8.09 -15.78
C VAL A 56 5.57 9.24 -14.77
N MET A 57 6.09 9.00 -13.57
CA MET A 57 5.87 9.87 -12.39
C MET A 57 6.32 11.31 -12.61
N ALA A 58 7.42 11.50 -13.35
CA ALA A 58 7.99 12.82 -13.64
C ALA A 58 7.02 13.75 -14.39
N ARG A 59 6.07 13.20 -15.15
CA ARG A 59 5.07 14.00 -15.89
C ARG A 59 3.99 14.59 -14.98
N HIS A 60 3.87 14.09 -13.75
CA HIS A 60 2.80 14.43 -12.82
C HIS A 60 3.31 15.07 -11.52
N GLY A 61 4.62 15.35 -11.41
CA GLY A 61 5.21 15.91 -10.19
C GLY A 61 5.29 14.93 -9.01
N PHE A 62 5.08 13.63 -9.24
CA PHE A 62 5.10 12.59 -8.20
C PHE A 62 6.51 12.09 -7.86
N GLY A 63 7.55 12.69 -8.46
CA GLY A 63 8.93 12.26 -8.34
C GLY A 63 9.43 11.69 -9.67
N ARG A 64 10.28 10.66 -9.60
CA ARG A 64 10.91 10.02 -10.76
C ARG A 64 10.78 8.51 -10.66
N GLY A 65 10.60 7.84 -11.79
CA GLY A 65 10.25 6.43 -11.88
C GLY A 65 8.91 6.21 -12.57
N GLU A 66 8.39 4.98 -12.45
CA GLU A 66 7.19 4.55 -13.14
C GLU A 66 6.36 3.58 -12.31
N TYR A 67 5.04 3.65 -12.48
CA TYR A 67 4.16 2.59 -12.03
C TYR A 67 3.12 2.20 -13.09
N LYS A 68 2.63 0.97 -13.00
CA LYS A 68 1.61 0.40 -13.87
C LYS A 68 0.48 -0.15 -13.04
N TYR A 69 -0.76 0.19 -13.38
CA TYR A 69 -1.93 -0.40 -12.74
C TYR A 69 -2.35 -1.68 -13.44
N PHE A 70 -2.64 -2.74 -12.69
CA PHE A 70 -3.12 -4.01 -13.25
C PHE A 70 -4.50 -3.85 -13.89
N SER A 71 -4.82 -4.70 -14.86
CA SER A 71 -6.17 -4.84 -15.43
C SER A 71 -6.99 -5.86 -14.61
N TYR A 72 -8.31 -5.81 -14.75
CA TYR A 72 -9.14 -6.97 -14.42
C TYR A 72 -9.10 -7.99 -15.58
N PRO A 73 -9.19 -9.31 -15.30
CA PRO A 73 -9.08 -9.92 -13.98
C PRO A 73 -7.66 -9.74 -13.40
N LEU A 74 -7.57 -9.56 -12.07
CA LEU A 74 -6.28 -9.44 -11.39
C LEU A 74 -5.53 -10.77 -11.42
N PRO A 75 -4.18 -10.75 -11.36
CA PRO A 75 -3.42 -11.97 -11.08
C PRO A 75 -3.97 -12.66 -9.81
N PRO A 76 -4.17 -13.99 -9.79
CA PRO A 76 -4.87 -14.68 -8.69
C PRO A 76 -4.30 -14.37 -7.30
N LEU A 77 -2.97 -14.28 -7.20
CA LEU A 77 -2.30 -13.88 -5.95
C LEU A 77 -2.74 -12.50 -5.47
N LEU A 78 -2.80 -11.49 -6.35
CA LEU A 78 -3.20 -10.13 -5.96
C LEU A 78 -4.66 -10.06 -5.51
N GLN A 79 -5.53 -10.80 -6.21
CA GLN A 79 -6.93 -10.91 -5.82
C GLN A 79 -7.05 -11.55 -4.43
N HIS A 80 -6.35 -12.66 -4.20
CA HIS A 80 -6.33 -13.34 -2.91
C HIS A 80 -5.84 -12.43 -1.78
N LEU A 81 -4.71 -11.73 -1.98
CA LEU A 81 -4.16 -10.81 -0.97
C LEU A 81 -5.16 -9.71 -0.60
N ARG A 82 -5.82 -9.08 -1.58
CA ARG A 82 -6.85 -8.04 -1.30
C ARG A 82 -7.99 -8.62 -0.48
N THR A 83 -8.54 -9.76 -0.91
CA THR A 83 -9.69 -10.38 -0.27
C THR A 83 -9.38 -10.91 1.13
N ALA A 84 -8.15 -11.40 1.37
CA ALA A 84 -7.75 -11.97 2.67
C ALA A 84 -7.31 -10.90 3.68
N LEU A 85 -6.65 -9.82 3.25
CA LEU A 85 -6.20 -8.75 4.15
C LEU A 85 -7.33 -7.79 4.53
N TYR A 86 -8.26 -7.52 3.61
CA TYR A 86 -9.31 -6.52 3.83
C TYR A 86 -10.15 -6.74 5.10
N PRO A 87 -10.70 -7.94 5.38
CA PRO A 87 -11.55 -8.17 6.56
C PRO A 87 -10.81 -7.98 7.89
N ARG A 88 -9.48 -8.05 7.88
CA ARG A 88 -8.63 -7.79 9.05
C ARG A 88 -8.37 -6.30 9.24
N LEU A 89 -8.30 -5.54 8.13
CA LEU A 89 -8.03 -4.09 8.13
C LEU A 89 -9.29 -3.23 8.31
N ALA A 90 -10.45 -3.68 7.80
CA ALA A 90 -11.70 -2.93 7.87
C ALA A 90 -12.14 -2.60 9.32
N PRO A 91 -12.05 -3.52 10.30
CA PRO A 91 -12.35 -3.20 11.70
C PRO A 91 -11.45 -2.11 12.29
N ILE A 92 -10.15 -2.11 11.94
CA ILE A 92 -9.19 -1.08 12.36
C ILE A 92 -9.58 0.27 11.77
N ALA A 93 -9.83 0.31 10.46
CA ALA A 93 -10.27 1.51 9.75
C ALA A 93 -11.58 2.08 10.32
N ASN A 94 -12.56 1.22 10.62
CA ASN A 94 -13.83 1.63 11.22
C ASN A 94 -13.66 2.17 12.65
N ARG A 95 -12.80 1.54 13.46
CA ARG A 95 -12.45 2.04 14.80
C ARG A 95 -11.80 3.41 14.71
N TRP A 96 -10.84 3.58 13.81
CA TRP A 96 -10.16 4.85 13.58
C TRP A 96 -11.12 5.96 13.14
N ASN A 97 -12.03 5.65 12.22
CA ASN A 97 -13.06 6.60 11.80
C ASN A 97 -13.91 7.07 12.99
N ARG A 98 -14.37 6.15 13.86
CA ARG A 98 -15.12 6.50 15.08
C ARG A 98 -14.32 7.41 16.01
N GLN A 99 -13.05 7.08 16.27
CA GLN A 99 -12.15 7.88 17.10
C GLN A 99 -11.96 9.29 16.53
N MET A 100 -11.84 9.42 15.21
CA MET A 100 -11.65 10.70 14.51
C MET A 100 -12.96 11.45 14.20
N GLY A 101 -14.13 10.93 14.61
CA GLY A 101 -15.44 11.52 14.31
C GLY A 101 -15.80 11.50 12.82
N ILE A 102 -15.30 10.52 12.06
CA ILE A 102 -15.60 10.32 10.64
C ILE A 102 -16.77 9.34 10.52
N ALA A 103 -17.83 9.75 9.83
CA ALA A 103 -19.07 8.98 9.71
C ALA A 103 -18.96 7.72 8.83
N VAL A 104 -17.97 7.66 7.93
CA VAL A 104 -17.79 6.55 6.99
C VAL A 104 -17.57 5.23 7.74
N GLN A 105 -18.30 4.19 7.36
CA GLN A 105 -18.06 2.81 7.79
C GLN A 105 -17.89 1.90 6.57
N TYR A 106 -16.85 1.08 6.61
CA TYR A 106 -16.53 0.09 5.59
C TYR A 106 -17.23 -1.24 5.89
N PRO A 107 -17.73 -1.96 4.88
CA PRO A 107 -18.34 -3.28 5.07
C PRO A 107 -17.29 -4.31 5.51
N ASP A 108 -17.74 -5.46 6.00
CA ASP A 108 -16.84 -6.51 6.53
C ASP A 108 -16.11 -7.27 5.41
N ASP A 109 -16.73 -7.40 4.23
CA ASP A 109 -16.17 -8.11 3.10
C ASP A 109 -15.71 -7.18 1.97
N HIS A 110 -14.64 -7.61 1.28
CA HIS A 110 -14.03 -6.81 0.22
C HIS A 110 -14.95 -6.65 -0.99
N ALA A 111 -15.75 -7.66 -1.31
CA ALA A 111 -16.61 -7.66 -2.48
C ALA A 111 -17.73 -6.61 -2.36
N ALA A 112 -18.36 -6.49 -1.20
CA ALA A 112 -19.33 -5.45 -0.89
C ALA A 112 -18.71 -4.06 -0.97
N PHE A 113 -17.45 -3.90 -0.54
CA PHE A 113 -16.77 -2.61 -0.70
C PHE A 113 -16.50 -2.26 -2.16
N LEU A 114 -16.13 -3.23 -2.99
CA LEU A 114 -15.99 -3.03 -4.44
C LEU A 114 -17.34 -2.70 -5.09
N GLN A 115 -18.43 -3.38 -4.73
CA GLN A 115 -19.77 -3.05 -5.22
C GLN A 115 -20.17 -1.61 -4.89
N ARG A 116 -19.82 -1.14 -3.68
CA ARG A 116 -20.01 0.26 -3.29
C ARG A 116 -19.20 1.19 -4.20
N CYS A 117 -17.93 0.91 -4.44
CA CYS A 117 -17.10 1.65 -5.40
C CYS A 117 -17.74 1.69 -6.79
N HIS A 118 -18.20 0.54 -7.29
CA HIS A 118 -18.77 0.41 -8.64
C HIS A 118 -20.06 1.19 -8.81
N SER A 119 -20.87 1.26 -7.74
CA SER A 119 -22.10 2.07 -7.67
C SER A 119 -21.80 3.58 -7.73
N ALA A 120 -20.66 4.00 -7.18
CA ALA A 120 -20.13 5.36 -7.26
C ALA A 120 -19.30 5.63 -8.55
N GLY A 121 -19.32 4.72 -9.53
CA GLY A 121 -18.58 4.86 -10.79
C GLY A 121 -17.08 4.54 -10.71
N GLN A 122 -16.56 4.16 -9.53
CA GLN A 122 -15.19 3.68 -9.36
C GLN A 122 -15.08 2.20 -9.77
N ARG A 123 -14.83 1.90 -11.05
CA ARG A 123 -14.87 0.52 -11.62
C ARG A 123 -13.51 -0.05 -12.02
N ARG A 124 -12.43 0.71 -11.89
CA ARG A 124 -11.08 0.31 -12.30
C ARG A 124 -10.29 -0.23 -11.11
N PRO A 125 -9.58 -1.37 -11.23
CA PRO A 125 -8.82 -1.94 -10.11
C PRO A 125 -7.73 -0.97 -9.67
N THR A 126 -7.24 -1.00 -8.45
CA THR A 126 -6.17 -0.09 -8.00
C THR A 126 -4.82 -0.74 -7.65
N PRO A 127 -4.67 -2.08 -7.60
CA PRO A 127 -3.34 -2.67 -7.50
C PRO A 127 -2.40 -2.19 -8.61
N LEU A 128 -1.16 -1.95 -8.23
CA LEU A 128 -0.14 -1.40 -9.12
C LEU A 128 1.23 -1.99 -8.82
N ILE A 129 2.13 -1.93 -9.79
CA ILE A 129 3.55 -2.28 -9.61
C ILE A 129 4.40 -1.07 -9.97
N LEU A 130 5.36 -0.74 -9.12
CA LEU A 130 6.31 0.35 -9.32
C LEU A 130 7.67 -0.21 -9.73
N GLN A 131 8.40 0.53 -10.56
CA GLN A 131 9.80 0.30 -10.86
C GLN A 131 10.58 1.62 -10.70
N TYR A 132 11.68 1.55 -9.96
CA TYR A 132 12.63 2.63 -9.77
C TYR A 132 14.02 2.19 -10.24
N GLY A 133 14.75 3.08 -10.89
CA GLY A 133 16.18 2.99 -11.19
C GLY A 133 17.00 4.06 -10.47
N PRO A 134 18.32 4.15 -10.69
CA PRO A 134 19.18 5.12 -10.01
C PRO A 134 18.72 6.56 -10.23
N GLY A 135 18.63 7.34 -9.16
CA GLY A 135 18.13 8.72 -9.16
C GLY A 135 16.61 8.86 -9.13
N ASP A 136 15.86 7.76 -9.24
CA ASP A 136 14.41 7.76 -9.08
C ASP A 136 14.02 7.87 -7.60
N TYR A 137 12.85 8.44 -7.33
CA TYR A 137 12.30 8.67 -5.98
C TYR A 137 10.80 8.92 -6.06
N ASN A 138 10.10 8.77 -4.94
CA ASN A 138 8.69 9.16 -4.84
C ASN A 138 8.53 10.29 -3.83
N CYS A 139 7.92 11.40 -4.26
CA CYS A 139 7.61 12.53 -3.39
C CYS A 139 6.76 12.08 -2.20
N LEU A 140 6.83 12.79 -1.08
CA LEU A 140 5.88 12.56 0.01
C LEU A 140 4.46 12.92 -0.48
N HIS A 141 3.51 12.01 -0.37
CA HIS A 141 2.14 12.18 -0.86
C HIS A 141 1.11 11.45 0.00
N GLN A 142 -0.14 11.56 -0.40
CA GLN A 142 -1.30 10.86 0.14
C GLN A 142 -2.10 10.32 -1.03
N ASP A 143 -2.52 9.06 -0.97
CA ASP A 143 -3.27 8.40 -2.03
C ASP A 143 -4.77 8.61 -1.87
N LEU A 144 -5.21 9.83 -2.19
CA LEU A 144 -6.62 10.25 -2.08
C LEU A 144 -7.20 10.45 -3.47
N TYR A 145 -7.93 9.45 -3.99
CA TYR A 145 -8.61 9.54 -5.27
C TYR A 145 -9.90 8.71 -5.31
N GLY A 146 -10.92 9.24 -5.99
CA GLY A 146 -12.27 8.67 -5.97
C GLY A 146 -13.10 9.14 -4.78
N GLU A 147 -14.39 8.79 -4.80
CA GLU A 147 -15.35 9.10 -3.73
C GLU A 147 -15.12 8.21 -2.50
N HIS A 148 -14.89 6.92 -2.72
CA HIS A 148 -14.62 5.93 -1.69
C HIS A 148 -13.14 5.65 -1.62
N VAL A 149 -12.52 6.09 -0.53
CA VAL A 149 -11.10 5.86 -0.23
C VAL A 149 -10.99 5.02 1.03
N PHE A 150 -10.28 3.90 0.95
CA PHE A 150 -9.93 3.09 2.11
C PHE A 150 -8.67 3.66 2.78
N PRO A 151 -8.62 3.82 4.12
CA PRO A 151 -7.61 4.64 4.78
C PRO A 151 -6.28 3.91 5.01
N LEU A 152 -6.22 2.63 4.67
CA LEU A 152 -5.05 1.77 4.81
C LEU A 152 -4.68 1.18 3.44
N GLN A 153 -3.39 1.05 3.19
CA GLN A 153 -2.84 0.43 1.98
C GLN A 153 -1.73 -0.55 2.35
N VAL A 154 -1.35 -1.41 1.40
CA VAL A 154 -0.22 -2.32 1.57
C VAL A 154 0.79 -2.13 0.44
N ALA A 155 2.06 -1.96 0.79
CA ALA A 155 3.18 -1.97 -0.14
C ALA A 155 4.05 -3.21 0.13
N ILE A 156 4.33 -4.01 -0.89
CA ILE A 156 5.15 -5.21 -0.77
C ILE A 156 6.44 -5.04 -1.56
N LEU A 157 7.59 -5.14 -0.90
CA LEU A 157 8.88 -4.99 -1.56
C LEU A 157 9.23 -6.28 -2.32
N LEU A 158 9.45 -6.19 -3.63
CA LEU A 158 9.73 -7.36 -4.48
C LEU A 158 11.23 -7.58 -4.73
N SER A 159 12.03 -6.53 -4.61
CA SER A 159 13.49 -6.57 -4.82
C SER A 159 14.24 -6.68 -3.49
N ARG A 160 15.46 -7.24 -3.51
CA ARG A 160 16.31 -7.43 -2.33
C ARG A 160 17.17 -6.17 -2.06
N PRO A 161 16.99 -5.48 -0.92
CA PRO A 161 17.89 -4.41 -0.52
C PRO A 161 19.34 -4.91 -0.40
N GLY A 162 20.31 -4.08 -0.76
CA GLY A 162 21.75 -4.39 -0.69
C GLY A 162 22.25 -5.32 -1.80
N GLN A 163 21.36 -6.02 -2.51
CA GLN A 163 21.71 -6.91 -3.64
C GLN A 163 21.18 -6.35 -4.96
N ASP A 164 19.86 -6.17 -5.05
CA ASP A 164 19.22 -5.69 -6.28
C ASP A 164 19.21 -4.15 -6.36
N PHE A 165 19.31 -3.46 -5.21
CA PHE A 165 19.34 -2.00 -5.12
C PHE A 165 19.93 -1.47 -3.80
N THR A 166 20.30 -0.18 -3.77
CA THR A 166 20.64 0.57 -2.54
C THR A 166 19.93 1.93 -2.50
N GLY A 167 19.73 2.50 -1.30
CA GLY A 167 18.79 3.62 -1.11
C GLY A 167 17.34 3.17 -1.32
N GLY A 168 16.44 4.07 -1.71
CA GLY A 168 15.06 3.70 -2.06
C GLY A 168 14.25 3.13 -0.91
N GLU A 169 14.54 3.50 0.33
CA GLU A 169 13.77 3.12 1.49
C GLU A 169 12.36 3.74 1.45
N PHE A 170 11.38 3.03 1.99
CA PHE A 170 10.06 3.60 2.19
C PHE A 170 10.13 4.60 3.34
N VAL A 171 9.59 5.80 3.12
CA VAL A 171 9.60 6.88 4.11
C VAL A 171 8.18 7.26 4.44
N MET A 172 7.88 7.37 5.73
CA MET A 172 6.65 7.95 6.22
C MET A 172 6.94 9.21 7.02
N THR A 173 6.08 10.21 6.91
CA THR A 173 6.11 11.37 7.78
C THR A 173 4.81 11.51 8.52
N GLU A 174 4.91 11.78 9.81
CA GLU A 174 3.81 12.19 10.66
C GLU A 174 3.97 13.68 10.97
N THR A 175 2.92 14.46 10.73
CA THR A 175 2.89 15.89 11.03
C THR A 175 1.69 16.21 11.89
N SER A 176 1.97 16.77 13.06
CA SER A 176 0.97 17.33 13.96
C SER A 176 1.24 18.82 14.18
N SER A 177 0.38 19.51 14.92
CA SER A 177 0.52 20.95 15.17
C SER A 177 1.79 21.36 15.94
N ARG A 178 2.49 20.40 16.56
CA ARG A 178 3.68 20.66 17.40
C ARG A 178 4.95 19.98 16.93
N GLU A 179 4.82 18.90 16.16
CA GLU A 179 5.94 18.03 15.82
C GLU A 179 5.79 17.52 14.39
N GLN A 180 6.93 17.29 13.75
CA GLN A 180 7.02 16.56 12.50
C GLN A 180 8.09 15.51 12.66
N ARG A 181 7.74 14.25 12.37
CA ARG A 181 8.66 13.11 12.44
C ARG A 181 8.69 12.42 11.09
N ALA A 182 9.89 12.05 10.65
CA ALA A 182 10.08 11.12 9.56
C ALA A 182 10.52 9.76 10.11
N GLU A 183 10.03 8.69 9.49
CA GLU A 183 10.38 7.32 9.79
C GLU A 183 10.78 6.63 8.49
N VAL A 184 11.90 5.90 8.54
CA VAL A 184 12.42 5.10 7.42
C VAL A 184 12.14 3.64 7.74
N LEU A 185 11.47 2.94 6.83
CA LEU A 185 11.03 1.56 7.06
C LEU A 185 11.91 0.57 6.27
N PRO A 186 12.76 -0.22 6.96
CA PRO A 186 13.80 -1.05 6.33
C PRO A 186 13.25 -2.41 5.87
N LEU A 187 12.32 -2.38 4.91
CA LEU A 187 11.69 -3.59 4.35
C LEU A 187 12.72 -4.54 3.72
N GLN A 188 12.55 -5.84 3.93
CA GLN A 188 13.22 -6.90 3.18
C GLN A 188 12.36 -7.39 2.01
N GLN A 189 12.94 -8.18 1.10
CA GLN A 189 12.18 -8.78 0.02
C GLN A 189 11.04 -9.65 0.58
N GLY A 190 9.83 -9.43 0.08
CA GLY A 190 8.62 -10.15 0.48
C GLY A 190 7.90 -9.53 1.67
N ASP A 191 8.51 -8.57 2.37
CA ASP A 191 7.83 -7.86 3.46
C ASP A 191 6.71 -6.99 2.92
N ALA A 192 5.59 -7.01 3.64
CA ALA A 192 4.44 -6.17 3.38
C ALA A 192 4.35 -5.07 4.44
N LEU A 193 4.47 -3.82 3.99
CA LEU A 193 4.18 -2.65 4.80
C LEU A 193 2.69 -2.33 4.71
N ILE A 194 1.99 -2.40 5.84
CA ILE A 194 0.63 -1.87 5.97
C ILE A 194 0.74 -0.45 6.51
N PHE A 195 0.12 0.53 5.85
CA PHE A 195 0.31 1.93 6.22
C PHE A 195 -0.92 2.80 6.01
N THR A 196 -0.96 3.89 6.78
CA THR A 196 -2.00 4.91 6.74
C THR A 196 -1.85 5.83 5.54
N VAL A 197 -2.94 6.03 4.81
CA VAL A 197 -2.94 6.83 3.56
C VAL A 197 -2.93 8.33 3.81
N ASN A 198 -3.66 8.80 4.83
CA ASN A 198 -3.91 10.22 5.04
C ASN A 198 -3.81 10.65 6.50
N GLN A 199 -4.61 10.06 7.38
CA GLN A 199 -4.68 10.46 8.79
C GLN A 199 -4.91 9.25 9.68
N ARG A 200 -4.31 9.29 10.87
CA ARG A 200 -4.58 8.34 11.96
C ARG A 200 -5.06 9.07 13.22
N PRO A 201 -5.84 8.40 14.08
CA PRO A 201 -6.17 8.91 15.39
C PRO A 201 -4.95 8.85 16.32
N VAL A 202 -4.78 9.89 17.13
CA VAL A 202 -3.78 9.97 18.21
C VAL A 202 -4.45 10.44 19.49
N PRO A 203 -4.10 9.89 20.66
CA PRO A 203 -4.63 10.39 21.94
C PRO A 203 -4.27 11.86 22.16
N GLY A 204 -5.20 12.62 22.71
CA GLY A 204 -5.06 14.01 23.11
C GLY A 204 -5.77 14.28 24.44
N THR A 205 -5.59 15.48 24.99
CA THR A 205 -6.10 15.82 26.33
C THR A 205 -7.62 15.78 26.47
N ARG A 206 -8.37 15.92 25.37
CA ARG A 206 -9.85 15.91 25.34
C ARG A 206 -10.43 14.83 24.41
N GLY A 207 -9.72 13.71 24.26
CA GLY A 207 -10.14 12.61 23.40
C GLY A 207 -9.14 12.36 22.29
N TRP A 208 -9.60 12.19 21.05
CA TRP A 208 -8.75 11.86 19.91
C TRP A 208 -8.49 13.09 19.04
N ARG A 209 -7.25 13.22 18.56
CA ARG A 209 -6.86 14.18 17.54
C ARG A 209 -6.48 13.44 16.25
N LYS A 210 -6.47 14.16 15.12
CA LYS A 210 -5.98 13.64 13.83
C LYS A 210 -4.55 14.09 13.63
N THR A 211 -3.68 13.19 13.19
CA THR A 211 -2.34 13.55 12.71
C THR A 211 -2.22 13.24 11.23
N ALA A 212 -1.55 14.11 10.49
CA ALA A 212 -1.39 13.94 9.06
C ALA A 212 -0.23 12.97 8.78
N MET A 213 -0.50 11.99 7.93
CA MET A 213 0.45 11.00 7.46
C MET A 213 0.72 11.25 5.98
N ARG A 214 1.99 11.24 5.58
CA ARG A 214 2.40 11.18 4.17
C ARG A 214 3.41 10.07 4.01
N HIS A 215 3.53 9.54 2.81
CA HIS A 215 4.50 8.50 2.50
C HIS A 215 5.18 8.75 1.16
N GLY A 216 6.34 8.15 0.96
CA GLY A 216 7.14 8.28 -0.25
C GLY A 216 8.28 7.27 -0.27
N VAL A 217 9.19 7.44 -1.21
CA VAL A 217 10.36 6.57 -1.35
C VAL A 217 11.58 7.47 -1.52
N SER A 218 12.61 7.24 -0.72
CA SER A 218 13.87 7.98 -0.81
C SER A 218 14.53 7.76 -2.17
N THR A 219 15.56 8.55 -2.49
CA THR A 219 16.29 8.38 -3.74
C THR A 219 16.96 7.00 -3.82
N LEU A 220 16.70 6.29 -4.91
CA LEU A 220 17.41 5.07 -5.23
C LEU A 220 18.83 5.41 -5.70
N ARG A 221 19.84 4.79 -5.10
CA ARG A 221 21.25 5.10 -5.39
C ARG A 221 21.83 4.19 -6.46
N THR A 222 21.54 2.89 -6.37
CA THR A 222 22.02 1.90 -7.34
C THR A 222 20.95 0.84 -7.61
N GLY A 223 21.10 0.13 -8.73
CA GLY A 223 20.30 -1.03 -9.06
C GLY A 223 18.86 -0.71 -9.46
N ARG A 224 17.95 -1.65 -9.22
CA ARG A 224 16.55 -1.56 -9.63
C ARG A 224 15.63 -2.09 -8.53
N ARG A 225 14.60 -1.31 -8.21
CA ARG A 225 13.66 -1.60 -7.13
C ARG A 225 12.24 -1.75 -7.68
N HIS A 226 11.66 -2.93 -7.47
CA HIS A 226 10.25 -3.23 -7.73
C HIS A 226 9.46 -3.29 -6.43
N THR A 227 8.24 -2.76 -6.46
CA THR A 227 7.32 -2.78 -5.33
C THR A 227 5.91 -2.95 -5.84
N LEU A 228 5.11 -3.74 -5.13
CA LEU A 228 3.69 -3.90 -5.39
C LEU A 228 2.90 -3.00 -4.45
N GLY A 229 1.95 -2.24 -4.98
CA GLY A 229 0.93 -1.53 -4.21
C GLY A 229 -0.39 -2.28 -4.25
N LEU A 230 -0.98 -2.53 -3.09
CA LEU A 230 -2.30 -3.13 -2.90
C LEU A 230 -3.23 -2.11 -2.25
N ILE A 231 -4.27 -1.78 -3.01
CA ILE A 231 -5.26 -0.77 -2.66
C ILE A 231 -6.64 -1.44 -2.70
N PHE A 232 -7.48 -1.16 -1.71
CA PHE A 232 -8.68 -1.97 -1.46
C PHE A 232 -9.96 -1.41 -2.08
N HIS A 233 -9.99 -0.14 -2.48
CA HIS A 233 -11.08 0.47 -3.25
C HIS A 233 -10.71 0.51 -4.73
N ASP A 234 -11.70 0.54 -5.63
CA ASP A 234 -11.46 0.77 -7.05
C ASP A 234 -11.43 2.27 -7.37
N ALA A 235 -11.08 2.67 -8.59
CA ALA A 235 -11.00 4.05 -9.06
C ALA A 235 -11.87 4.28 -10.30
N GLN A 236 -12.05 5.54 -10.69
CA GLN A 236 -12.78 5.93 -11.92
C GLN A 236 -12.04 5.50 -13.20
#